data_AF-A0A1B6G217-F1
#
_entry.id   AF-A0A1B6G217-F1
#
_cell.length_a   1.000
_cell.length_b   1.000
_cell.length_c   1.000
_cell.angle_alpha   90.00
_cell.angle_beta   90.00
_cell.angle_gamma   90.00
#
_symmetry.space_group_name_H-M   'P 1'
#
loop_
_entity.id
_entity.type
_entity.pdbx_description
1 polymer ?
#
loop_
_entity_poly.entity_id
_entity_poly.type
_entity_poly.pdbx_seq_one_letter_code
_entity_poly.pdbx_strand_id
1 'polypeptide(L)'
;FCYVNDIVLGILELLKYHQRVLYIDIDVHHGDGVEEAFYTTDRVMTVSFHKYGEYFPGTGDLRDIGAGKGKYYAVNIPLRDGMDDDAYESIFVPIISKVMETFQPNAVVLQCGADSLTGDRLGCFNLTV
;
A
#
# COMPACT_ATOMS: atom_id res chain seq x y z
N PHE A 1 -7.14 6.97 12.01
CA PHE A 1 -8.40 7.21 12.75
C PHE A 1 -9.44 6.10 12.50
N CYS A 2 -9.00 4.84 12.43
CA CYS A 2 -9.82 3.73 11.94
C CYS A 2 -10.15 2.78 13.08
N TYR A 3 -11.40 2.34 13.20
CA TYR A 3 -11.87 1.47 14.30
C TYR A 3 -12.15 0.03 13.84
N VAL A 4 -12.69 -0.11 12.64
CA VAL A 4 -12.91 -1.39 11.95
C VAL A 4 -12.13 -1.31 10.64
N ASN A 5 -11.33 -2.32 10.35
CA ASN A 5 -10.60 -2.41 9.09
C ASN A 5 -11.52 -3.08 8.04
N ASP A 6 -12.34 -2.27 7.40
CA ASP A 6 -13.27 -2.68 6.35
C ASP A 6 -12.56 -3.25 5.12
N ILE A 7 -11.35 -2.74 4.81
CA ILE A 7 -10.52 -3.24 3.71
C ILE A 7 -10.15 -4.70 3.94
N VAL A 8 -9.69 -5.06 5.15
CA VAL A 8 -9.37 -6.45 5.51
C VAL A 8 -10.61 -7.35 5.35
N LEU A 9 -11.77 -6.91 5.81
CA LEU A 9 -13.02 -7.66 5.65
C LEU A 9 -13.39 -7.85 4.17
N GLY A 10 -13.23 -6.81 3.35
CA GLY A 10 -13.45 -6.87 1.91
C GLY A 10 -12.50 -7.84 1.21
N ILE A 11 -11.21 -7.82 1.57
CA ILE A 11 -10.21 -8.76 1.03
C ILE A 11 -10.54 -10.19 1.43
N LEU A 12 -10.97 -10.43 2.68
CA LEU A 12 -11.40 -11.77 3.12
C LEU A 12 -12.60 -12.30 2.31
N GLU A 13 -13.54 -11.43 1.93
CA GLU A 13 -14.63 -11.81 1.03
C GLU A 13 -14.12 -12.18 -0.36
N LEU A 14 -13.23 -11.36 -0.93
CA LEU A 14 -12.61 -11.63 -2.24
C LEU A 14 -11.83 -12.95 -2.23
N LEU A 15 -11.13 -13.28 -1.14
CA LEU A 15 -10.36 -14.52 -1.00
C LEU A 15 -11.22 -15.80 -1.03
N LYS A 16 -12.55 -15.71 -0.96
CA LYS A 16 -13.45 -16.86 -1.18
C LYS A 16 -13.49 -17.29 -2.65
N TYR A 17 -13.24 -16.36 -3.58
CA TYR A 17 -13.37 -16.57 -5.03
C TYR A 17 -12.06 -16.33 -5.81
N HIS A 18 -11.13 -15.57 -5.23
CA HIS A 18 -9.87 -15.19 -5.86
C HIS A 18 -8.68 -15.83 -5.13
N GLN A 19 -7.82 -16.53 -5.87
CA GLN A 19 -6.64 -17.17 -5.28
C GLN A 19 -5.65 -16.13 -4.73
N ARG A 20 -5.48 -15.02 -5.45
CA ARG A 20 -4.59 -13.91 -5.11
C ARG A 20 -5.31 -12.57 -5.24
N VAL A 21 -5.24 -11.75 -4.19
CA VAL A 21 -5.81 -10.40 -4.15
C VAL A 21 -4.67 -9.40 -3.97
N LEU A 22 -4.59 -8.39 -4.83
CA LEU A 22 -3.61 -7.31 -4.70
C LEU A 22 -4.27 -6.14 -3.99
N TYR A 23 -3.64 -5.66 -2.91
CA TYR A 23 -3.98 -4.43 -2.24
C TYR A 23 -2.97 -3.35 -2.60
N ILE A 24 -3.44 -2.21 -3.11
CA ILE A 24 -2.64 -1.03 -3.41
C ILE A 24 -3.15 0.11 -2.55
N ASP A 25 -2.23 0.83 -1.91
CA ASP A 25 -2.51 1.94 -1.01
C ASP A 25 -1.74 3.20 -1.47
N ILE A 26 -2.48 4.28 -1.70
CA ILE A 26 -1.94 5.61 -2.09
C ILE A 26 -2.24 6.70 -1.06
N ASP A 27 -2.68 6.33 0.14
CA ASP A 27 -2.74 7.21 1.30
C ASP A 27 -1.34 7.72 1.65
N VAL A 28 -1.22 8.93 2.20
CA VAL A 28 0.09 9.44 2.63
C VAL A 28 0.66 8.62 3.80
N HIS A 29 -0.20 7.95 4.57
CA HIS A 29 0.17 7.07 5.67
C HIS A 29 0.37 5.63 5.19
N HIS A 30 1.27 4.91 5.85
CA HIS A 30 1.43 3.48 5.59
C HIS A 30 0.14 2.71 5.93
N GLY A 31 -0.30 1.83 5.02
CA GLY A 31 -1.45 0.93 5.18
C GLY A 31 -1.22 -0.22 6.18
N ASP A 32 -0.71 0.11 7.36
CA ASP A 32 -0.19 -0.80 8.38
C ASP A 32 -1.17 -1.89 8.81
N GLY A 33 -2.44 -1.54 9.04
CA GLY A 33 -3.45 -2.49 9.49
C GLY A 33 -3.81 -3.53 8.44
N VAL A 34 -3.71 -3.20 7.14
CA VAL A 34 -3.95 -4.17 6.06
C VAL A 34 -2.71 -5.03 5.86
N GLU A 35 -1.51 -4.43 5.92
CA GLU A 35 -0.25 -5.16 5.88
C GLU A 35 -0.14 -6.19 7.01
N GLU A 36 -0.40 -5.79 8.27
CA GLU A 36 -0.32 -6.67 9.43
C GLU A 36 -1.29 -7.86 9.30
N ALA A 37 -2.52 -7.62 8.88
CA ALA A 37 -3.53 -8.67 8.73
C ALA A 37 -3.14 -9.78 7.75
N PHE A 38 -2.27 -9.47 6.77
CA PHE A 38 -1.85 -10.39 5.73
C PHE A 38 -0.34 -10.67 5.72
N TYR A 39 0.40 -10.23 6.74
CA TYR A 39 1.88 -10.25 6.77
C TYR A 39 2.52 -11.62 6.58
N THR A 40 1.79 -12.70 6.88
CA THR A 40 2.28 -14.08 6.82
C THR A 40 1.64 -14.95 5.74
N THR A 41 0.88 -14.37 4.80
CA THR A 41 0.23 -15.10 3.69
C THR A 41 0.76 -14.65 2.33
N ASP A 42 0.80 -15.58 1.38
CA ASP A 42 1.13 -15.34 -0.03
C ASP A 42 -0.11 -15.12 -0.90
N ARG A 43 -1.31 -15.18 -0.31
CA ARG A 43 -2.58 -14.98 -1.02
C ARG A 43 -2.97 -13.52 -1.18
N VAL A 44 -2.37 -12.63 -0.40
CA VAL A 44 -2.59 -11.19 -0.49
C VAL A 44 -1.22 -10.53 -0.59
N MET A 45 -1.05 -9.64 -1.57
CA MET A 45 0.11 -8.78 -1.64
C MET A 45 -0.32 -7.36 -1.27
N THR A 46 0.36 -6.75 -0.31
CA THR A 46 0.15 -5.34 0.06
C THR A 46 1.23 -4.49 -0.57
N VAL A 47 0.84 -3.41 -1.23
CA VAL A 47 1.75 -2.44 -1.83
C VAL A 47 1.35 -1.05 -1.35
N SER A 48 2.23 -0.38 -0.61
CA SER A 48 1.96 0.93 -0.04
C SER A 48 3.03 1.95 -0.41
N PHE A 49 2.59 3.12 -0.86
CA PHE A 49 3.42 4.29 -1.16
C PHE A 49 3.09 5.37 -0.14
N HIS A 50 4.01 5.67 0.76
CA HIS A 50 3.68 6.51 1.92
C HIS A 50 4.89 7.32 2.37
N LYS A 51 4.61 8.39 3.13
CA LYS A 51 5.67 9.13 3.80
C LYS A 51 6.29 8.27 4.89
N TYR A 52 7.63 8.27 4.95
CA TYR A 52 8.38 7.57 5.98
C TYR A 52 9.43 8.46 6.64
N GLY A 53 9.66 8.25 7.94
CA GLY A 53 10.56 9.03 8.79
C GLY A 53 9.83 10.11 9.60
N GLU A 54 9.86 9.96 10.93
CA GLU A 54 9.15 10.82 11.91
C GLU A 54 7.69 11.11 11.51
N TYR A 55 6.98 10.08 11.02
CA TYR A 55 5.59 10.19 10.57
C TYR A 55 4.75 9.02 11.05
N PHE A 56 3.46 9.24 11.22
CA PHE A 56 2.52 8.18 11.59
C PHE A 56 2.33 7.22 10.40
N PRO A 57 2.20 5.90 10.60
CA PRO A 57 2.20 5.16 11.86
C PRO A 57 3.59 4.74 12.38
N GLY A 58 4.66 4.98 11.60
CA GLY A 58 6.04 4.62 11.96
C GLY A 58 6.49 3.23 11.48
N THR A 59 5.65 2.52 10.72
CA THR A 59 5.94 1.26 10.02
C THR A 59 6.07 1.49 8.52
N GLY A 60 6.40 0.45 7.73
CA GLY A 60 6.55 0.56 6.28
C GLY A 60 7.98 0.90 5.84
N ASP A 61 8.99 0.48 6.61
CA ASP A 61 10.39 0.60 6.19
C ASP A 61 10.61 -0.23 4.90
N LEU A 62 11.61 0.13 4.11
CA LEU A 62 12.04 -0.64 2.93
C LEU A 62 12.32 -2.12 3.25
N ARG A 63 12.67 -2.43 4.50
CA ARG A 63 12.98 -3.79 4.98
C ARG A 63 11.75 -4.54 5.49
N ASP A 64 10.60 -3.90 5.62
CA ASP A 64 9.34 -4.53 5.99
C ASP A 64 8.79 -5.27 4.77
N ILE A 65 9.17 -6.55 4.65
CA ILE A 65 8.92 -7.38 3.46
C ILE A 65 8.02 -8.59 3.75
N GLY A 66 7.30 -8.61 4.87
CA GLY A 66 6.50 -9.75 5.29
C GLY A 66 7.31 -10.86 5.96
N ALA A 67 6.62 -11.89 6.45
CA ALA A 67 7.23 -12.99 7.18
C ALA A 67 6.65 -14.36 6.80
N GLY A 68 7.40 -15.44 7.05
CA GLY A 68 6.96 -16.80 6.75
C GLY A 68 6.60 -16.97 5.26
N LYS A 69 5.37 -17.43 4.97
CA LYS A 69 4.88 -17.54 3.59
C LYS A 69 4.63 -16.18 2.92
N GLY A 70 4.34 -15.15 3.71
CA GLY A 70 4.13 -13.79 3.22
C GLY A 70 5.43 -13.01 2.99
N LYS A 71 6.61 -13.62 3.19
CA LYS A 71 7.87 -12.96 2.86
C LYS A 71 7.92 -12.66 1.35
N TYR A 72 8.25 -11.41 1.01
CA TYR A 72 8.17 -10.78 -0.31
C TYR A 72 6.75 -10.47 -0.83
N TYR A 73 5.72 -10.56 0.03
CA TYR A 73 4.34 -10.20 -0.29
C TYR A 73 3.87 -8.91 0.42
N ALA A 74 4.75 -8.26 1.18
CA ALA A 74 4.58 -6.86 1.59
C ALA A 74 5.62 -6.02 0.84
N VAL A 75 5.18 -4.99 0.13
CA VAL A 75 6.00 -4.10 -0.69
C VAL A 75 5.79 -2.68 -0.21
N ASN A 76 6.82 -2.12 0.42
CA ASN A 76 6.80 -0.78 0.99
C ASN A 76 7.69 0.17 0.21
N ILE A 77 7.12 1.31 -0.18
CA ILE A 77 7.81 2.39 -0.88
C ILE A 77 7.84 3.60 0.07
N PRO A 78 8.88 3.71 0.93
CA PRO A 78 9.03 4.84 1.83
C PRO A 78 9.47 6.11 1.07
N LEU A 79 8.68 7.17 1.18
CA LEU A 79 8.86 8.44 0.47
C LEU A 79 9.15 9.60 1.42
N ARG A 80 9.63 10.70 0.85
CA ARG A 80 9.89 11.97 1.55
C ARG A 80 8.89 13.04 1.12
N ASP A 81 8.87 14.13 1.87
CA ASP A 81 8.01 15.30 1.64
C ASP A 81 8.17 15.86 0.22
N GLY A 82 7.09 16.47 -0.28
CA GLY A 82 7.10 17.20 -1.55
C GLY A 82 7.11 16.33 -2.80
N MET A 83 6.78 15.03 -2.69
CA MET A 83 6.59 14.16 -3.85
C MET A 83 5.56 14.78 -4.81
N ASP A 84 5.95 14.99 -6.05
CA ASP A 84 5.13 15.56 -7.12
C ASP A 84 4.64 14.48 -8.10
N ASP A 85 3.76 14.88 -9.02
CA ASP A 85 3.10 13.98 -9.97
C ASP A 85 4.12 13.20 -10.83
N ASP A 86 5.09 13.90 -11.42
CA ASP A 86 6.10 13.30 -12.30
C ASP A 86 6.95 12.27 -11.55
N ALA A 87 7.42 12.60 -10.36
CA ALA A 87 8.24 11.70 -9.55
C ALA A 87 7.41 10.51 -9.05
N TYR A 88 6.16 10.72 -8.62
CA TYR A 88 5.28 9.66 -8.16
C TYR A 88 4.92 8.70 -9.31
N GLU A 89 4.57 9.21 -10.48
CA GLU A 89 4.27 8.39 -11.66
C GLU A 89 5.50 7.57 -12.09
N SER A 90 6.69 8.18 -12.06
CA SER A 90 7.94 7.52 -12.45
C SER A 90 8.29 6.27 -11.63
N ILE A 91 7.75 6.15 -10.42
CA ILE A 91 7.94 4.98 -9.55
C ILE A 91 6.69 4.09 -9.50
N PHE A 92 5.49 4.67 -9.47
CA PHE A 92 4.25 3.92 -9.34
C PHE A 92 4.03 2.99 -10.53
N VAL A 93 4.16 3.51 -11.76
CA VAL A 93 3.87 2.74 -12.98
C VAL A 93 4.82 1.54 -13.12
N PRO A 94 6.16 1.68 -13.01
CA PRO A 94 7.07 0.54 -13.11
C PRO A 94 6.89 -0.49 -11.98
N ILE A 95 6.67 -0.02 -10.74
CA ILE A 95 6.50 -0.92 -9.57
C ILE A 95 5.22 -1.73 -9.71
N ILE A 96 4.08 -1.08 -9.96
CA ILE A 96 2.80 -1.77 -10.13
C ILE A 96 2.82 -2.68 -11.36
N SER A 97 3.46 -2.28 -12.45
CA SER A 97 3.66 -3.15 -13.61
C SER A 97 4.40 -4.43 -13.24
N LYS A 98 5.47 -4.32 -12.44
CA LYS A 98 6.25 -5.50 -12.01
C LYS A 98 5.49 -6.37 -11.01
N VAL A 99 4.73 -5.75 -10.12
CA VAL A 99 3.82 -6.43 -9.18
C VAL A 99 2.78 -7.24 -9.96
N MET A 100 2.12 -6.63 -10.95
CA MET A 100 1.13 -7.32 -11.78
C MET A 100 1.75 -8.51 -12.53
N GLU A 101 2.92 -8.35 -13.13
CA GLU A 101 3.66 -9.40 -13.85
C GLU A 101 4.00 -10.59 -12.93
N THR A 102 4.45 -10.31 -11.71
CA THR A 102 5.02 -11.30 -10.80
C THR A 102 3.95 -11.94 -9.91
N PHE A 103 3.08 -11.14 -9.31
CA PHE A 103 2.05 -11.61 -8.39
C PHE A 103 0.81 -12.13 -9.12
N GLN A 104 0.50 -11.62 -10.32
CA GLN A 104 -0.64 -12.06 -11.15
C GLN A 104 -1.95 -12.17 -10.34
N PRO A 105 -2.43 -11.08 -9.73
CA PRO A 105 -3.65 -11.10 -8.93
C PRO A 105 -4.90 -11.37 -9.78
N ASN A 106 -5.96 -11.87 -9.15
CA ASN A 106 -7.27 -12.06 -9.79
C ASN A 106 -8.30 -11.00 -9.39
N ALA A 107 -7.99 -10.21 -8.36
CA ALA A 107 -8.76 -9.05 -7.91
C ALA A 107 -7.82 -7.99 -7.34
N VAL A 108 -8.22 -6.73 -7.43
CA VAL A 108 -7.48 -5.57 -6.92
C VAL A 108 -8.38 -4.79 -5.97
N VAL A 109 -7.83 -4.38 -4.83
CA VAL A 109 -8.40 -3.37 -3.94
C VAL A 109 -7.44 -2.19 -3.95
N LEU A 110 -7.94 -1.01 -4.34
CA LEU A 110 -7.19 0.24 -4.33
C LEU A 110 -7.78 1.15 -3.25
N GLN A 111 -7.02 1.41 -2.20
CA GLN A 111 -7.32 2.47 -1.24
C GLN A 111 -6.86 3.79 -1.87
N CYS A 112 -7.77 4.78 -1.94
CA CYS A 112 -7.52 6.09 -2.55
C CYS A 112 -7.53 7.20 -1.48
N GLY A 113 -6.66 7.10 -0.49
CA GLY A 113 -6.46 8.12 0.55
C GLY A 113 -6.04 9.44 -0.10
N ALA A 114 -6.86 10.47 0.10
CA ALA A 114 -6.68 11.75 -0.59
C ALA A 114 -5.79 12.74 0.17
N ASP A 115 -5.26 12.36 1.33
CA ASP A 115 -4.33 13.16 2.12
C ASP A 115 -2.89 13.16 1.54
N SER A 116 -2.64 12.38 0.49
CA SER A 116 -1.46 12.51 -0.37
C SER A 116 -1.54 13.71 -1.34
N LEU A 117 -2.68 14.39 -1.45
CA LEU A 117 -2.84 15.56 -2.32
C LEU A 117 -2.16 16.82 -1.78
N THR A 118 -1.78 17.68 -2.72
CA THR A 118 -1.24 19.01 -2.43
C THR A 118 -2.25 19.84 -1.61
N GLY A 119 -1.74 20.50 -0.56
CA GLY A 119 -2.54 21.35 0.32
C GLY A 119 -3.39 20.61 1.35
N ASP A 120 -3.22 19.29 1.51
CA ASP A 120 -3.79 18.57 2.65
C ASP A 120 -3.31 19.16 3.99
N ARG A 121 -4.12 19.03 5.05
CA ARG A 121 -3.83 19.62 6.37
C ARG A 121 -2.85 18.78 7.20
N LEU A 122 -2.73 17.49 6.91
CA LEU A 122 -1.90 16.53 7.65
C LEU A 122 -0.81 15.93 6.75
N GLY A 123 -1.13 15.69 5.48
CA GLY A 123 -0.21 15.25 4.45
C GLY A 123 0.80 16.33 4.05
N CYS A 124 1.89 15.89 3.46
CA CYS A 124 2.97 16.77 3.01
C CYS A 124 3.59 16.31 1.68
N PHE A 125 2.77 15.67 0.85
CA PHE A 125 3.05 15.47 -0.57
C PHE A 125 2.50 16.64 -1.39
N ASN A 126 2.78 16.63 -2.69
CA ASN A 126 2.41 17.68 -3.62
C ASN A 126 1.72 17.12 -4.87
N LEU A 127 0.85 16.12 -4.69
CA LEU A 127 0.12 15.49 -5.79
C LEU A 127 -1.10 16.30 -6.22
N THR A 128 -1.39 16.31 -7.51
CA THR A 128 -2.62 16.87 -8.07
C THR A 128 -3.70 15.81 -8.30
N VAL A 129 -4.92 16.23 -8.67
CA VAL A 129 -6.09 15.36 -8.89
C VAL A 129 -6.08 14.75 -10.29
#